data_AF-A0A933G2W9-F1
#
_entry.id   AF-A0A933G2W9-F1
#
_cell.length_a   1.000
_cell.length_b   1.000
_cell.length_c   1.000
_cell.angle_alpha   90.00
_cell.angle_beta   90.00
_cell.angle_gamma   90.00
#
_symmetry.space_group_name_H-M   'P 1'
#
loop_
_entity.id
_entity.type
_entity.pdbx_description
1 polymer ?
#
loop_
_entity_poly.entity_id
_entity_poly.type
_entity_poly.pdbx_seq_one_letter_code
_entity_poly.pdbx_strand_id
1 'polypeptide(L)'
;FFGPIRYETYATGGPAELSDVEVRRRYLELAGLDGEAYDQALGRFSLEDYFFLRALAEERDPYPGFDIAVRAHELVDAVYRSAANEGQQVEVG
;
A
#
# COMPACT_ATOMS: atom_id res chain seq x y z
N PHE A 1 -4.03 3.07 2.44
CA PHE A 1 -4.84 4.31 2.57
C PHE A 1 -5.21 4.78 1.17
N PHE A 2 -6.50 4.87 0.85
CA PHE A 2 -6.97 5.47 -0.40
C PHE A 2 -7.39 6.90 -0.11
N GLY A 3 -6.80 7.86 -0.83
CA GLY A 3 -7.15 9.27 -0.76
C GLY A 3 -7.42 9.81 -2.16
N PRO A 4 -7.98 11.03 -2.25
CA PRO A 4 -8.15 11.67 -3.54
C PRO A 4 -6.80 11.86 -4.23
N ILE A 5 -6.78 11.68 -5.55
CA ILE A 5 -5.58 11.89 -6.37
C ILE A 5 -5.77 13.17 -7.15
N ARG A 6 -4.90 14.14 -6.90
CA ARG A 6 -4.78 15.34 -7.73
C ARG A 6 -3.84 15.08 -8.88
N TYR A 7 -4.27 15.41 -10.09
CA TYR A 7 -3.51 15.16 -11.30
C TYR A 7 -3.76 16.26 -12.33
N GLU A 8 -2.78 16.47 -13.20
CA GLU A 8 -2.87 17.39 -14.32
C GLU A 8 -2.23 16.73 -15.53
N THR A 9 -2.94 16.74 -16.65
CA THR A 9 -2.46 16.21 -17.92
C THR A 9 -2.79 17.20 -19.02
N TYR A 10 -2.17 17.04 -20.19
CA TYR A 10 -2.53 17.82 -21.38
C TYR A 10 -4.05 17.79 -21.68
N ALA A 11 -4.72 16.66 -21.39
CA ALA A 11 -6.14 16.48 -21.64
C ALA A 11 -7.06 17.15 -20.60
N THR A 12 -6.59 17.40 -19.38
CA THR A 12 -7.44 18.01 -18.33
C THR A 12 -7.53 19.53 -18.43
N GLY A 13 -6.59 20.18 -19.13
CA GLY A 13 -6.56 21.63 -19.30
C GLY A 13 -6.38 22.44 -18.00
N GLY A 14 -5.95 21.77 -16.92
CA GLY A 14 -5.74 22.30 -15.57
C GLY A 14 -5.80 21.21 -14.50
N PRO A 15 -5.67 21.57 -13.21
CA PRO A 15 -5.73 20.62 -12.11
C PRO A 15 -7.09 19.92 -12.02
N ALA A 16 -7.06 18.59 -11.97
CA ALA A 16 -8.22 17.74 -11.77
C ALA A 16 -8.04 16.89 -10.51
N GLU A 17 -9.15 16.40 -9.97
CA GLU A 17 -9.16 15.54 -8.79
C GLU A 17 -9.98 14.27 -9.07
N LEU A 18 -9.37 13.12 -8.79
CA LEU A 18 -10.05 11.84 -8.66
C LEU A 18 -10.46 11.68 -7.21
N SER A 19 -11.76 11.54 -6.95
CA SER A 19 -12.27 11.30 -5.60
C SER A 19 -11.74 9.98 -5.04
N ASP A 20 -11.68 9.87 -3.71
CA ASP A 20 -11.32 8.64 -3.00
C ASP A 20 -12.20 7.44 -3.41
N VAL A 21 -13.50 7.65 -3.60
CA VAL A 21 -14.45 6.64 -4.09
C VAL A 21 -14.05 6.13 -5.47
N GLU A 22 -13.71 7.04 -6.38
CA GLU A 22 -13.33 6.69 -7.75
C GLU A 22 -11.94 6.04 -7.81
N VAL A 23 -11.00 6.50 -6.98
CA VAL A 23 -9.68 5.87 -6.80
C VAL A 23 -9.84 4.43 -6.33
N ARG A 24 -10.69 4.19 -5.31
CA ARG A 24 -10.97 2.85 -4.79
C ARG A 24 -11.57 1.95 -5.86
N ARG A 25 -12.61 2.42 -6.56
CA ARG A 25 -13.27 1.67 -7.63
C ARG A 25 -12.27 1.23 -8.71
N ARG A 26 -11.48 2.18 -9.23
CA ARG A 26 -10.47 1.88 -10.27
C ARG A 26 -9.39 0.92 -9.77
N TYR A 27 -8.99 1.03 -8.51
CA TYR A 27 -8.00 0.12 -7.94
C TYR A 27 -8.53 -1.32 -7.88
N LEU A 28 -9.76 -1.49 -7.39
CA LEU A 28 -10.43 -2.80 -7.33
C LEU A 28 -10.57 -3.44 -8.71
N GLU A 29 -10.98 -2.66 -9.72
CA GLU A 29 -11.07 -3.12 -11.10
C GLU A 29 -9.71 -3.59 -11.65
N LEU A 30 -8.64 -2.82 -11.39
CA LEU A 30 -7.28 -3.21 -11.80
C LEU A 30 -6.79 -4.49 -11.10
N ALA A 31 -7.26 -4.75 -9.88
CA ALA A 31 -6.95 -5.97 -9.13
C ALA A 31 -7.86 -7.16 -9.51
N GLY A 32 -8.86 -6.96 -10.38
CA GLY A 32 -9.87 -7.95 -10.73
C GLY A 32 -10.81 -8.30 -9.58
N LEU A 33 -11.07 -7.35 -8.68
CA LEU A 33 -11.85 -7.51 -7.46
C LEU A 33 -13.18 -6.76 -7.58
N ASP A 34 -14.08 -7.31 -8.38
CA ASP A 34 -15.36 -6.65 -8.68
C ASP A 34 -16.47 -7.07 -7.70
N GLY A 35 -17.29 -6.11 -7.28
CA GLY A 35 -18.53 -6.35 -6.55
C GLY A 35 -18.58 -5.76 -5.15
N GLU A 36 -19.81 -5.59 -4.64
CA GLU A 36 -20.11 -4.93 -3.37
C GLU A 36 -19.40 -5.54 -2.16
N ALA A 37 -19.14 -6.85 -2.20
CA ALA A 37 -18.42 -7.56 -1.14
C ALA A 37 -16.98 -7.03 -0.94
N TYR A 38 -16.27 -6.69 -2.02
CA TYR A 38 -14.91 -6.16 -1.93
C TYR A 38 -14.89 -4.70 -1.50
N ASP A 39 -15.87 -3.90 -1.93
CA ASP A 39 -16.07 -2.53 -1.43
C ASP A 39 -16.32 -2.51 0.10
N GLN A 40 -17.17 -3.42 0.60
CA GLN A 40 -17.45 -3.55 2.03
C GLN A 40 -16.26 -4.11 2.81
N ALA A 41 -15.57 -5.12 2.27
CA ALA A 41 -14.37 -5.70 2.89
C ALA A 41 -13.28 -4.64 3.08
N LEU A 42 -13.07 -3.79 2.07
CA LEU A 42 -12.15 -2.66 2.13
C LEU A 42 -12.48 -1.60 3.18
N GLY A 43 -13.77 -1.44 3.50
CA GLY A 43 -14.20 -0.55 4.57
C GLY A 43 -13.82 -1.07 5.97
N ARG A 44 -13.50 -2.36 6.10
CA ARG A 44 -13.28 -3.04 7.39
C ARG A 44 -11.88 -3.63 7.54
N PHE A 45 -11.24 -4.02 6.43
CA PHE A 45 -9.95 -4.70 6.36
C PHE A 45 -9.08 -4.08 5.27
N SER A 46 -7.77 -4.36 5.31
CA SER A 46 -6.83 -3.86 4.31
C SER A 46 -6.80 -4.76 3.06
N LEU A 47 -6.39 -4.23 1.89
CA LEU A 47 -6.19 -5.10 0.70
C LEU A 47 -4.97 -5.97 0.87
N GLU A 48 -4.01 -5.49 1.64
CA GLU A 48 -2.80 -6.20 2.01
C GLU A 48 -3.15 -7.53 2.70
N ASP A 49 -4.11 -7.52 3.63
CA ASP A 49 -4.62 -8.75 4.26
C ASP A 49 -5.28 -9.68 3.23
N TYR A 50 -6.10 -9.13 2.33
CA TYR A 50 -6.74 -9.91 1.28
C TYR A 50 -5.72 -10.58 0.35
N PHE A 51 -4.74 -9.83 -0.15
CA PHE A 51 -3.72 -10.35 -1.05
C PHE A 51 -2.84 -11.40 -0.38
N PHE A 52 -2.52 -11.20 0.90
CA PHE A 52 -1.80 -12.17 1.71
C PHE A 52 -2.59 -13.48 1.83
N LEU A 53 -3.85 -13.41 2.28
CA LEU A 53 -4.71 -14.60 2.44
C LEU A 53 -4.98 -15.29 1.11
N ARG A 54 -5.18 -14.53 0.03
CA ARG A 54 -5.37 -15.07 -1.32
C ARG A 54 -4.12 -15.79 -1.82
N ALA A 55 -2.93 -15.26 -1.58
CA ALA A 55 -1.69 -15.94 -1.96
C ALA A 55 -1.57 -17.30 -1.24
N LEU A 56 -1.82 -17.33 0.07
CA LEU A 56 -1.82 -18.57 0.85
C LEU A 56 -2.87 -19.58 0.35
N ALA A 57 -4.09 -19.11 0.05
CA ALA A 57 -5.16 -19.95 -0.46
C ALA A 57 -4.87 -20.55 -1.86
N GLU A 58 -4.08 -19.85 -2.66
CA GLU A 58 -3.65 -20.28 -3.99
C GLU A 58 -2.30 -21.02 -3.98
N GLU A 59 -1.77 -21.36 -2.79
CA GLU A 59 -0.46 -22.02 -2.61
C GLU A 59 0.70 -21.24 -3.26
N ARG A 60 0.60 -19.91 -3.26
CA ARG A 60 1.62 -18.97 -3.75
C ARG A 60 2.28 -18.26 -2.58
N ASP A 61 3.54 -17.87 -2.76
CA ASP A 61 4.21 -17.03 -1.79
C ASP A 61 3.56 -15.64 -1.73
N PRO A 62 3.18 -15.15 -0.54
CA PRO A 62 2.67 -13.80 -0.38
C PRO A 62 3.77 -12.77 -0.64
N TYR A 63 3.39 -11.64 -1.23
CA TYR A 63 4.30 -10.52 -1.48
C TYR A 63 3.66 -9.21 -1.01
N PRO A 64 4.37 -8.36 -0.23
CA PRO A 64 5.68 -8.64 0.36
C PRO A 64 5.64 -9.77 1.39
N GLY A 65 6.72 -10.57 1.42
CA GLY A 65 6.90 -11.68 2.35
C GLY A 65 7.42 -11.22 3.72
N PHE A 66 7.58 -12.17 4.65
CA PHE A 66 8.12 -11.89 5.98
C PHE A 66 9.56 -11.37 5.96
N ASP A 67 10.37 -11.80 4.99
CA ASP A 67 11.73 -11.32 4.77
C ASP A 67 11.75 -9.80 4.51
N ILE A 68 10.87 -9.31 3.64
CA ILE A 68 10.71 -7.88 3.37
C ILE A 68 10.20 -7.16 4.60
N ALA A 69 9.23 -7.74 5.31
CA ALA A 69 8.68 -7.15 6.53
C ALA A 69 9.74 -6.99 7.62
N VAL A 70 10.60 -8.00 7.83
CA VAL A 70 11.74 -7.94 8.77
C VAL A 70 12.70 -6.84 8.34
N ARG A 71 13.10 -6.81 7.07
CA ARG A 71 14.03 -5.78 6.58
C ARG A 71 13.50 -4.36 6.72
N ALA A 72 12.19 -4.17 6.58
CA ALA A 72 11.54 -2.89 6.80
C ALA A 72 11.63 -2.45 8.28
N HIS A 73 11.46 -3.37 9.23
CA HIS A 73 11.61 -3.07 10.66
C HIS A 73 13.05 -2.76 11.03
N GLU A 74 14.02 -3.53 10.50
CA GLU A 74 15.45 -3.26 10.69
C GLU A 74 15.83 -1.84 10.23
N LEU A 75 15.27 -1.40 9.09
CA LEU A 75 15.46 -0.06 8.58
C LEU A 75 14.87 1.01 9.51
N VAL A 76 13.64 0.81 10.00
CA VAL A 76 13.01 1.72 10.96
C VAL A 76 13.84 1.83 12.25
N ASP A 77 14.33 0.72 12.76
CA ASP A 77 15.20 0.69 13.94
C ASP A 77 16.52 1.43 13.68
N ALA A 78 17.10 1.28 12.50
CA ALA A 78 18.28 2.06 12.10
C ALA A 78 17.99 3.57 12.06
N VAL A 79 16.83 4.00 11.56
CA VAL A 79 16.43 5.42 11.58
C VAL A 79 16.36 5.95 13.01
N TYR A 80 15.74 5.19 13.93
CA TYR A 80 15.68 5.59 15.34
C TYR A 80 17.07 5.65 16.00
N ARG A 81 17.95 4.69 15.71
CA ARG A 81 19.33 4.71 16.20
C ARG A 81 20.13 5.88 15.63
N SER A 82 19.95 6.22 14.36
CA SER A 82 20.57 7.40 13.76
C SER A 82 20.13 8.67 14.47
N ALA A 83 18.82 8.85 14.69
CA ALA A 83 18.27 10.01 15.37
C ALA A 83 18.79 10.13 16.82
N ALA A 84 18.92 9.02 17.54
CA ALA A 84 19.51 8.99 18.88
C ALA A 84 20.99 9.38 18.91
N ASN A 85 21.71 9.23 17.78
CA ASN A 85 23.12 9.58 17.61
C ASN A 85 23.29 10.85 16.75
N GLU A 86 22.43 11.85 16.92
CA GLU A 86 22.53 13.16 16.26
C GLU A 86 22.55 13.09 14.71
N GLY A 87 21.93 12.06 14.14
CA GLY A 87 21.85 11.87 12.69
C GLY A 87 23.08 11.21 12.06
N GLN A 88 23.94 10.57 12.86
CA GLN A 88 25.06 9.79 12.33
C GLN A 88 24.59 8.61 11.47
N GLN A 89 25.41 8.25 10.48
CA GLN A 89 25.18 7.08 9.64
C GLN A 89 25.26 5.81 10.49
N VAL A 90 24.28 4.92 10.32
CA VAL A 90 24.26 3.61 10.97
C VAL A 90 23.98 2.52 9.94
N GLU A 91 24.54 1.33 10.16
CA GLU A 91 24.27 0.15 9.35
C GLU A 91 22.89 -0.44 9.68
N VAL A 92 22.18 -0.88 8.65
CA VAL A 92 20.91 -1.63 8.79
C VAL A 92 21.28 -3.11 8.93
N GLY A 93 21.20 -3.61 10.16
CA GLY A 93 21.58 -4.97 10.55
C GLY A 93 20.40 -5.92 10.48
#